data_AF-A0A932M2V3-F1
#
_entry.id   AF-A0A932M2V3-F1
#
_cell.length_a   1.000
_cell.length_b   1.000
_cell.length_c   1.000
_cell.angle_alpha   90.00
_cell.angle_beta   90.00
_cell.angle_gamma   90.00
#
_symmetry.space_group_name_H-M   'P 1'
#
loop_
_entity.id
_entity.type
_entity.pdbx_description
1 polymer ?
#
loop_
_entity_poly.entity_id
_entity_poly.type
_entity_poly.pdbx_seq_one_letter_code
_entity_poly.pdbx_strand_id
1 'polypeptide(L)' 'GAVDVTGATSGDPLEIVRLSREHNDANVLSLAARFISDDEAKEAVKLWLETPFSGAERHVRRIRKIDQ' A
#
# COMPACT_ATOMS: atom_id res chain seq x y z
N GLY A 1 -11.04 5.24 -3.78
CA GLY A 1 -10.24 4.07 -4.14
C GLY A 1 -9.19 4.48 -5.14
N ALA A 2 -8.03 3.86 -5.12
CA ALA A 2 -6.99 4.17 -6.10
C ALA A 2 -7.49 3.90 -7.52
N VAL A 3 -7.12 4.79 -8.44
CA VAL A 3 -7.51 4.74 -9.84
C VAL A 3 -6.28 4.35 -10.63
N ASP A 4 -6.37 3.31 -11.46
CA ASP A 4 -5.28 2.95 -12.37
C ASP A 4 -5.21 3.93 -13.56
N VAL A 5 -4.18 3.79 -14.40
CA VAL A 5 -3.95 4.65 -15.58
C VAL A 5 -5.08 4.57 -16.62
N THR A 6 -5.95 3.56 -16.52
CA THR A 6 -7.11 3.35 -17.41
C THR A 6 -8.42 3.89 -16.83
N GLY A 7 -8.38 4.44 -15.61
CA GLY A 7 -9.59 4.91 -14.91
C GLY A 7 -10.30 3.81 -14.11
N ALA A 8 -9.75 2.60 -14.06
CA ALA A 8 -10.35 1.52 -13.29
C ALA A 8 -10.09 1.74 -11.80
N THR A 9 -11.17 1.72 -11.01
CA THR A 9 -11.11 1.76 -9.55
C THR A 9 -11.14 0.33 -9.02
N SER A 10 -10.24 0.00 -8.10
CA SER A 10 -10.38 -1.20 -7.29
C SER A 10 -11.69 -1.16 -6.49
N GLY A 11 -12.38 -2.30 -6.39
CA GLY A 11 -13.53 -2.44 -5.49
C GLY A 11 -13.15 -2.42 -4.01
N ASP A 12 -11.86 -2.64 -3.71
CA ASP A 12 -11.25 -2.50 -2.39
C ASP A 12 -10.65 -1.08 -2.25
N PRO A 13 -11.23 -0.20 -1.42
CA PRO A 13 -10.76 1.16 -1.23
C PRO A 13 -9.37 1.26 -0.59
N LEU A 14 -8.92 0.20 0.11
CA LEU A 14 -7.64 0.15 0.84
C LEU A 14 -6.59 -0.71 0.12
N GLU A 15 -6.87 -1.19 -1.09
CA GLU A 15 -5.98 -2.09 -1.82
C GLU A 15 -4.55 -1.53 -1.93
N ILE A 16 -4.40 -0.25 -2.30
CA ILE A 16 -3.09 0.38 -2.41
C ILE A 16 -2.34 0.47 -1.09
N VAL A 17 -3.06 0.64 0.03
CA VAL A 17 -2.45 0.62 1.36
C VAL A 17 -1.83 -0.75 1.60
N ARG A 18 -2.59 -1.84 1.41
CA ARG A 18 -2.06 -3.21 1.53
C ARG A 18 -0.91 -3.48 0.56
N LEU A 19 -1.08 -3.17 -0.73
CA LEU A 19 -0.06 -3.40 -1.75
C LEU A 19 1.23 -2.63 -1.48
N SER A 20 1.16 -1.44 -0.88
CA SER A 20 2.35 -0.68 -0.51
C SER A 20 3.25 -1.45 0.46
N ARG A 21 2.67 -2.14 1.45
CA ARG A 21 3.42 -2.98 2.39
C ARG A 21 3.80 -4.32 1.76
N GLU A 22 2.83 -5.00 1.15
CA GLU A 22 2.97 -6.36 0.64
C GLU A 22 3.97 -6.48 -0.53
N HIS A 23 4.01 -5.50 -1.44
CA HIS A 23 4.81 -5.56 -2.67
C HIS A 23 6.09 -4.74 -2.62
N ASN A 24 6.13 -3.67 -1.81
CA ASN A 24 7.25 -2.74 -1.79
C ASN A 24 8.08 -2.85 -0.51
N ASP A 25 7.65 -3.63 0.47
CA ASP A 25 8.23 -3.64 1.82
C ASP A 25 8.38 -2.22 2.38
N ALA A 26 7.40 -1.36 2.11
CA ALA A 26 7.46 0.04 2.53
C ALA A 26 7.58 0.13 4.05
N ASN A 27 8.48 0.97 4.54
CA ASN A 27 8.69 1.24 5.96
C ASN A 27 7.98 2.51 6.45
N VAL A 28 7.38 3.28 5.54
CA VAL A 28 6.64 4.50 5.83
C VAL A 28 5.32 4.48 5.04
N LEU A 29 4.22 4.81 5.73
CA LEU A 29 2.91 5.07 5.12
C LEU A 29 2.59 6.57 5.23
N SER A 30 2.16 7.17 4.12
CA SER A 30 1.69 8.56 4.08
C SER A 30 0.21 8.59 3.70
N LEU A 31 -0.60 9.26 4.52
CA LEU A 31 -2.05 9.36 4.35
C LEU A 31 -2.46 10.82 4.17
N ALA A 32 -3.36 11.07 3.23
CA ALA A 32 -3.86 12.41 2.94
C ALA A 32 -5.00 12.77 3.90
N ALA A 33 -4.66 13.16 5.14
CA ALA A 33 -5.61 13.39 6.24
C ALA A 33 -6.77 14.35 5.95
N ARG A 34 -6.66 15.22 4.93
CA ARG A 34 -7.77 16.11 4.51
C ARG A 34 -8.87 15.40 3.72
N PHE A 35 -8.62 14.20 3.22
CA PHE A 35 -9.49 13.50 2.28
C PHE A 35 -10.01 12.15 2.80
N ILE A 36 -9.69 11.81 4.05
CA ILE A 36 -10.14 10.59 4.72
C ILE A 36 -10.65 10.94 6.11
N SER A 37 -11.61 10.17 6.59
CA SER A 37 -12.06 10.23 7.98
C SER A 37 -11.03 9.59 8.93
N ASP A 38 -11.13 9.92 10.21
CA ASP A 38 -10.27 9.35 11.25
C ASP A 38 -10.40 7.82 11.33
N ASP A 39 -11.60 7.28 11.07
CA ASP A 39 -11.83 5.83 11.14
C ASP A 39 -11.25 5.10 9.92
N GLU A 40 -11.37 5.68 8.72
CA GLU A 40 -10.67 5.19 7.52
C GLU A 40 -9.15 5.24 7.71
N ALA A 41 -8.64 6.31 8.34
CA ALA A 41 -7.21 6.42 8.64
C ALA A 41 -6.73 5.33 9.61
N LYS A 42 -7.48 5.06 10.68
CA LYS A 42 -7.16 3.98 11.63
C LYS A 42 -7.22 2.60 10.97
N GLU A 43 -8.22 2.35 10.13
CA GLU A 43 -8.35 1.09 9.40
C GLU A 43 -7.18 0.89 8.43
N ALA A 44 -6.83 1.93 7.66
CA ALA A 44 -5.68 1.91 6.76
C ALA A 44 -4.37 1.63 7.52
N VAL A 45 -4.11 2.33 8.63
CA VAL A 45 -2.92 2.12 9.45
C VAL A 45 -2.88 0.69 10.02
N LYS A 46 -4.00 0.21 10.56
CA LYS A 46 -4.09 -1.15 11.11
C LYS A 46 -3.81 -2.19 10.03
N LEU A 47 -4.50 -2.12 8.89
CA LEU A 47 -4.30 -3.01 7.76
C LEU A 47 -2.83 -3.00 7.31
N TRP A 48 -2.23 -1.82 7.19
CA TRP A 48 -0.84 -1.68 6.76
C TRP A 48 0.16 -2.32 7.72
N LEU A 49 -0.04 -2.13 9.03
CA LEU A 49 0.81 -2.72 10.06
C LEU A 49 0.66 -4.25 10.14
N GLU A 50 -0.54 -4.76 9.92
CA GLU A 50 -0.83 -6.20 9.95
C GLU A 50 -0.44 -6.92 8.65
N THR A 51 -0.25 -6.18 7.54
CA THR A 51 0.13 -6.75 6.24
C THR A 51 1.62 -7.15 6.25
N PRO A 52 1.97 -8.43 6.08
CA PRO A 52 3.36 -8.82 5.91
C PRO A 52 3.85 -8.51 4.49
N PHE A 53 5.17 -8.29 4.35
CA PHE A 53 5.79 -8.31 3.03
C PHE A 53 5.67 -9.71 2.42
N SER A 54 5.24 -9.79 1.16
CA SER A 54 4.99 -11.07 0.48
C SER A 54 6.25 -11.91 0.23
N GLY A 55 7.44 -11.30 0.23
CA GLY A 55 8.70 -12.01 -0.05
C GLY A 55 8.82 -12.58 -1.47
N ALA A 56 7.86 -12.32 -2.37
CA ALA A 56 7.86 -12.87 -3.72
C ALA A 56 9.11 -12.43 -4.49
N GLU A 57 9.70 -13.36 -5.25
CA GLU A 57 10.97 -13.15 -5.97
C GLU A 57 10.97 -11.86 -6.80
N ARG A 58 9.85 -11.57 -7.49
CA ARG A 58 9.68 -10.35 -8.29
C ARG A 58 9.80 -9.06 -7.47
N HIS A 59 9.30 -9.06 -6.22
CA HIS A 59 9.32 -7.90 -5.34
C HIS A 59 10.71 -7.67 -4.77
N VAL A 60 11.33 -8.74 -4.24
CA VAL A 60 12.72 -8.70 -3.74
C VAL A 60 13.67 -8.23 -4.84
N ARG A 61 13.54 -8.76 -6.06
CA ARG A 61 14.36 -8.35 -7.22
C ARG A 61 14.21 -6.87 -7.53
N ARG A 62 13.02 -6.30 -7.39
CA ARG A 62 12.77 -4.87 -7.64
C ARG A 62 13.38 -4.00 -6.54
N ILE A 63 13.18 -4.36 -5.27
CA ILE A 63 13.73 -3.63 -4.11
C ILE A 63 15.26 -3.57 -4.21
N ARG A 64 15.92 -4.70 -4.51
CA ARG A 64 17.39 -4.77 -4.68
C ARG A 64 17.96 -3.86 -5.75
N LYS A 65 17.17 -3.41 -6.73
CA LYS A 65 17.62 -2.45 -7.76
C LYS A 65 17.61 -1.00 -7.27
N ILE A 66 16.89 -0.72 -6.19
CA ILE A 66 16.72 0.63 -5.63
C ILE A 66 17.71 0.84 -4.47
N ASP A 67 18.03 -0.22 -3.72
CA ASP A 67 18.98 -0.18 -2.60
C ASP A 67 20.47 -0.19 -3.02
N GLN A 68 20.76 -0.20 -4.33
CA GLN A 68 22.13 -0.17 -4.91
C GLN A 68 22.44 1.20 -5.49
#